data_AF-A0A956M2F0-F1
#
_entry.id   AF-A0A956M2F0-F1
#
_cell.length_a   1.000
_cell.length_b   1.000
_cell.length_c   1.000
_cell.angle_alpha   90.00
_cell.angle_beta   90.00
_cell.angle_gamma   90.00
#
_symmetry.space_group_name_H-M   'P 1'
#
loop_
_entity.id
_entity.type
_entity.pdbx_description
1 polymer ?
#
loop_
_entity_poly.entity_id
_entity_poly.type
_entity_poly.pdbx_seq_one_letter_code
_entity_poly.pdbx_strand_id
1 'polypeptide(L)'
;MPNPQTARGPARDRSAFLALQKHFPSIWTAIQHQPSWEHTSVVVPSLSLNQEELSKVQGASFYEERLLFSLIRLRNPRAHVIYVTSHPVHPDIVDYYLQLLPGVPSGHARQRLHLLSVYDSSPKALTQKILERPRVLDRLRRFIGDPRRAYLTCYNVTELEEALAVELRIPLNGVDPELLWLGTKTGSRRVFAEAGVAFPDGAEDLRSESDLLGALEALTRRGPVRRAVVKLNEGFSGEGNGLVDLPAEVPAGAAGHEALTEALQNTRWSAAQETYPAFLRKLSQMGGVVEQFIEGTEVRSPSVQMRIHPDGKPILLSSHDQILGGSTGQVYLGCKFPADDAYRALIQRDAMKIGQVLARYGVISRFGIDFLLVREPGADWKAHAIEINLRMGG
;
A
#
# COMPACT_ATOMS: atom_id res chain seq x y z
N MET A 1 14.92 -17.17 -15.48
CA MET A 1 14.76 -16.31 -16.67
C MET A 1 13.71 -15.27 -16.33
N PRO A 2 14.02 -13.96 -16.32
CA PRO A 2 13.01 -12.94 -16.04
C PRO A 2 11.94 -12.93 -17.14
N ASN A 3 10.69 -12.67 -16.73
CA ASN A 3 9.45 -12.79 -17.48
C ASN A 3 9.48 -12.00 -18.82
N PRO A 4 9.16 -12.60 -20.00
CA PRO A 4 9.17 -11.89 -21.29
C PRO A 4 7.95 -10.99 -21.56
N GLN A 5 7.06 -10.76 -20.60
CA GLN A 5 5.85 -9.93 -20.79
C GLN A 5 5.74 -8.69 -19.88
N THR A 6 6.84 -8.23 -19.28
CA THR A 6 6.90 -6.82 -18.87
C THR A 6 7.14 -5.99 -20.13
N ALA A 7 6.14 -5.24 -20.58
CA ALA A 7 6.38 -4.08 -21.44
C ALA A 7 7.58 -3.34 -20.83
N ARG A 8 8.70 -3.23 -21.56
CA ARG A 8 9.88 -2.54 -21.06
C ARG A 8 9.41 -1.18 -20.55
N GLY A 9 9.48 -0.98 -19.24
CA GLY A 9 9.18 0.32 -18.64
C GLY A 9 10.04 1.40 -19.30
N PRO A 10 9.65 2.68 -19.17
CA PRO A 10 10.50 3.77 -19.62
C PRO A 10 11.93 3.58 -19.08
N ALA A 11 12.94 3.92 -19.88
CA ALA A 11 14.33 3.83 -19.45
C ALA A 11 14.52 4.60 -18.13
N ARG A 12 14.95 3.89 -17.07
CA ARG A 12 15.13 4.48 -15.75
C ARG A 12 16.41 5.31 -15.70
N ASP A 13 16.28 6.59 -15.36
CA ASP A 13 17.42 7.44 -14.98
C ASP A 13 17.50 7.54 -13.45
N ARG A 14 18.06 6.49 -12.86
CA ARG A 14 18.17 6.34 -11.40
C ARG A 14 18.99 7.47 -10.77
N SER A 15 20.06 7.91 -11.44
CA SER A 15 20.92 8.98 -10.95
C SER A 15 20.17 10.31 -10.91
N ALA A 16 19.39 10.63 -11.96
CA ALA A 16 18.55 11.82 -11.96
C ALA A 16 17.47 11.77 -10.88
N PHE A 17 16.81 10.61 -10.70
CA PHE A 17 15.81 10.45 -9.64
C PHE A 17 16.41 10.69 -8.25
N LEU A 18 17.54 10.05 -7.93
CA LEU A 18 18.21 10.24 -6.64
C LEU A 18 18.67 11.69 -6.42
N ALA A 19 19.08 12.38 -7.48
CA ALA A 19 19.40 13.81 -7.41
C ALA A 19 18.16 14.65 -7.06
N LEU A 20 17.00 14.37 -7.65
CA LEU A 20 15.74 15.04 -7.31
C LEU A 20 15.35 14.79 -5.85
N GLN A 21 15.42 13.55 -5.38
CA GLN A 21 15.05 13.19 -4.01
C GLN A 21 15.91 13.94 -2.95
N LYS A 22 17.19 14.22 -3.22
CA LYS A 22 18.06 15.00 -2.32
C LYS A 22 17.56 16.43 -2.07
N HIS A 23 16.79 17.02 -2.99
CA HIS A 23 16.22 18.35 -2.82
C HIS A 23 14.92 18.35 -2.01
N PHE A 24 14.26 17.20 -1.88
CA PHE A 24 12.94 17.13 -1.29
C PHE A 24 12.87 17.55 0.19
N PRO A 25 13.85 17.21 1.07
CA PRO A 25 13.85 17.69 2.45
C PRO A 25 13.81 19.22 2.54
N SER A 26 14.54 19.93 1.67
CA SER A 26 14.56 21.40 1.68
C SER A 26 13.21 22.01 1.31
N ILE A 27 12.55 21.46 0.28
CA ILE A 27 11.17 21.84 -0.09
C ILE A 27 10.22 21.59 1.08
N TRP A 28 10.31 20.42 1.69
CA TRP A 28 9.44 20.04 2.80
C TRP A 28 9.60 20.95 4.01
N THR A 29 10.84 21.24 4.41
CA THR A 29 11.16 22.17 5.50
C THR A 29 10.61 23.57 5.21
N ALA A 30 10.74 24.07 3.98
CA ALA A 30 10.22 25.37 3.60
C ALA A 30 8.68 25.43 3.72
N ILE A 31 7.96 24.41 3.22
CA ILE A 31 6.50 24.31 3.33
C ILE A 31 6.04 24.35 4.80
N GLN A 32 6.78 23.69 5.70
CA GLN A 32 6.41 23.60 7.11
C GLN A 32 6.68 24.88 7.91
N HIS A 33 7.80 25.56 7.63
CA HIS A 33 8.27 26.66 8.49
C HIS A 33 8.08 28.05 7.88
N GLN A 34 7.73 28.15 6.60
CA GLN A 34 7.54 29.41 5.90
C GLN A 34 6.12 29.48 5.32
N PRO A 35 5.14 30.05 6.05
CA PRO A 35 3.75 30.13 5.59
C PRO A 35 3.58 30.85 4.25
N SER A 36 4.51 31.76 3.91
CA SER A 36 4.52 32.51 2.65
C SER A 36 5.22 31.78 1.50
N TRP A 37 5.79 30.58 1.72
CA TRP A 37 6.53 29.86 0.70
C TRP A 37 5.59 29.27 -0.35
N GLU A 38 5.73 29.80 -1.57
CA GLU A 38 4.96 29.38 -2.74
C GLU A 38 5.45 28.02 -3.24
N HIS A 39 4.50 27.13 -3.54
CA HIS A 39 4.81 25.78 -3.99
C HIS A 39 3.71 25.14 -4.80
N THR A 40 4.11 24.19 -5.65
CA THR A 40 3.19 23.44 -6.51
C THR A 40 3.19 21.97 -6.14
N SER A 41 2.02 21.45 -5.78
CA SER A 41 1.82 20.03 -5.57
C SER A 41 1.19 19.40 -6.81
N VAL A 42 1.93 18.52 -7.47
CA VAL A 42 1.41 17.73 -8.59
C VAL A 42 0.83 16.44 -8.01
N VAL A 43 -0.43 16.17 -8.27
CA VAL A 43 -1.15 14.99 -7.77
C VAL A 43 -1.53 14.12 -8.96
N VAL A 44 -0.95 12.93 -9.01
CA VAL A 44 -1.21 11.93 -10.03
C VAL A 44 -1.66 10.66 -9.30
N PRO A 45 -2.97 10.45 -9.11
CA PRO A 45 -3.54 9.31 -8.41
C PRO A 45 -3.50 8.03 -9.27
N SER A 46 -2.36 7.78 -9.91
CA SER A 46 -2.12 6.61 -10.74
C SER A 46 -2.22 5.34 -9.91
N LEU A 47 -2.96 4.37 -10.44
CA LEU A 47 -3.04 3.01 -9.93
C LEU A 47 -2.09 2.12 -10.75
N SER A 48 -0.78 2.29 -10.56
CA SER A 48 0.26 1.45 -11.17
C SER A 48 0.37 0.11 -10.44
N LEU A 49 -0.76 -0.59 -10.35
CA LEU A 49 -0.90 -1.91 -9.75
C LEU A 49 -1.05 -2.97 -10.85
N ASN A 50 -1.04 -4.24 -10.45
CA ASN A 50 -1.38 -5.33 -11.36
C ASN A 50 -2.80 -5.09 -11.93
N GLN A 51 -2.90 -4.96 -13.25
CA GLN A 51 -4.16 -4.60 -13.92
C GLN A 51 -5.17 -5.76 -13.93
N GLU A 52 -4.71 -7.02 -13.89
CA GLU A 52 -5.58 -8.19 -13.74
C GLU A 52 -6.27 -8.16 -12.38
N GLU A 53 -5.51 -7.90 -11.31
CA GLU A 53 -6.07 -7.79 -9.95
C GLU A 53 -6.97 -6.53 -9.82
N LEU A 54 -6.56 -5.39 -10.39
CA LEU A 54 -7.38 -4.18 -10.36
C LEU A 54 -8.72 -4.33 -11.10
N SER A 55 -8.76 -5.14 -12.16
CA SER A 55 -9.98 -5.38 -12.95
C SER A 55 -11.10 -6.07 -12.16
N LYS A 56 -10.74 -6.77 -11.07
CA LYS A 56 -11.69 -7.44 -10.17
C LYS A 56 -12.36 -6.48 -9.19
N VAL A 57 -11.80 -5.28 -9.03
CA VAL A 57 -12.27 -4.28 -8.07
C VAL A 57 -13.37 -3.39 -8.68
N GLN A 58 -14.59 -3.52 -8.18
CA GLN A 58 -15.71 -2.69 -8.62
C GLN A 58 -15.44 -1.20 -8.38
N GLY A 59 -15.67 -0.38 -9.40
CA GLY A 59 -15.50 1.08 -9.32
C GLY A 59 -14.05 1.57 -9.34
N ALA A 60 -13.07 0.70 -9.65
CA ALA A 60 -11.66 1.08 -9.81
C ALA A 60 -11.44 2.30 -10.74
N SER A 61 -12.30 2.47 -11.74
CA SER A 61 -12.29 3.61 -12.67
C SER A 61 -12.47 4.98 -11.99
N PHE A 62 -13.05 5.03 -10.79
CA PHE A 62 -13.28 6.26 -10.01
C PHE A 62 -12.24 6.46 -8.90
N TYR A 63 -11.29 5.55 -8.73
CA TYR A 63 -10.33 5.62 -7.61
C TYR A 63 -9.39 6.82 -7.72
N GLU A 64 -9.19 7.34 -8.93
CA GLU A 64 -8.47 8.58 -9.14
C GLU A 64 -9.11 9.77 -8.42
N GLU A 65 -10.42 9.72 -8.11
CA GLU A 65 -11.09 10.77 -7.33
C GLU A 65 -10.83 10.64 -5.81
N ARG A 66 -10.32 9.50 -5.33
CA ARG A 66 -10.06 9.27 -3.89
C ARG A 66 -8.98 10.18 -3.34
N LEU A 67 -8.08 10.70 -4.16
CA LEU A 67 -7.03 11.63 -3.73
C LEU A 67 -7.49 13.10 -3.76
N LEU A 68 -8.76 13.40 -4.06
CA LEU A 68 -9.28 14.78 -4.01
C LEU A 68 -9.21 15.39 -2.61
N PHE A 69 -9.07 14.58 -1.55
CA PHE A 69 -8.72 15.10 -0.22
C PHE A 69 -7.43 15.95 -0.24
N SER A 70 -6.52 15.72 -1.18
CA SER A 70 -5.27 16.49 -1.34
C SER A 70 -5.51 17.97 -1.68
N LEU A 71 -6.72 18.34 -2.13
CA LEU A 71 -7.13 19.73 -2.30
C LEU A 71 -7.10 20.52 -0.99
N ILE A 72 -7.07 19.84 0.18
CA ILE A 72 -6.82 20.47 1.48
C ILE A 72 -5.52 21.29 1.52
N ARG A 73 -4.54 21.00 0.65
CA ARG A 73 -3.31 21.78 0.50
C ARG A 73 -3.58 23.23 0.10
N LEU A 74 -4.68 23.49 -0.59
CA LEU A 74 -5.11 24.84 -0.98
C LEU A 74 -5.53 25.70 0.22
N ARG A 75 -5.60 25.14 1.45
CA ARG A 75 -5.69 25.94 2.69
C ARG A 75 -4.50 26.89 2.84
N ASN A 76 -3.31 26.51 2.37
CA ASN A 76 -2.20 27.44 2.26
C ASN A 76 -2.48 28.37 1.06
N PRO A 77 -2.56 29.70 1.25
CA PRO A 77 -2.88 30.65 0.18
C PRO A 77 -1.80 30.74 -0.91
N ARG A 78 -0.59 30.23 -0.64
CA ARG A 78 0.55 30.20 -1.57
C ARG A 78 0.77 28.83 -2.22
N ALA A 79 -0.06 27.83 -1.89
CA ALA A 79 -0.01 26.53 -2.54
C ALA A 79 -0.78 26.54 -3.87
N HIS A 80 -0.22 25.88 -4.87
CA HIS A 80 -0.89 25.53 -6.11
C HIS A 80 -1.03 24.01 -6.19
N VAL A 81 -2.14 23.53 -6.74
CA VAL A 81 -2.37 22.09 -6.93
C VAL A 81 -2.64 21.83 -8.40
N ILE A 82 -1.89 20.89 -8.96
CA ILE A 82 -2.17 20.32 -10.28
C ILE A 82 -2.69 18.91 -10.05
N TYR A 83 -3.94 18.64 -10.41
CA TYR A 83 -4.57 17.34 -10.24
C TYR A 83 -4.83 16.71 -11.61
N VAL A 84 -4.29 15.52 -11.83
CA VAL A 84 -4.36 14.83 -13.12
C VAL A 84 -5.25 13.60 -13.01
N THR A 85 -6.09 13.35 -14.01
CA THR A 85 -6.96 12.18 -14.08
C THR A 85 -7.05 11.61 -15.50
N SER A 86 -7.45 10.36 -15.63
CA SER A 86 -7.83 9.68 -16.86
C SER A 86 -9.11 10.26 -17.46
N HIS A 87 -10.08 10.59 -16.60
CA HIS A 87 -11.39 11.14 -16.98
C HIS A 87 -11.65 12.48 -16.29
N PRO A 88 -12.44 13.39 -16.89
CA PRO A 88 -12.84 14.62 -16.22
C PRO A 88 -13.60 14.32 -14.92
N VAL A 89 -13.20 14.98 -13.83
CA VAL A 89 -13.97 14.99 -12.58
C VAL A 89 -15.13 15.97 -12.74
N HIS A 90 -16.33 15.56 -12.32
CA HIS A 90 -17.50 16.43 -12.40
C HIS A 90 -17.30 17.72 -11.59
N PRO A 91 -17.66 18.92 -12.11
CA PRO A 91 -17.46 20.18 -11.40
C PRO A 91 -18.05 20.21 -9.99
N ASP A 92 -19.25 19.64 -9.79
CA ASP A 92 -19.89 19.59 -8.47
C ASP A 92 -19.08 18.81 -7.44
N ILE A 93 -18.37 17.76 -7.85
CA ILE A 93 -17.47 16.99 -6.97
C ILE A 93 -16.31 17.89 -6.55
N VAL A 94 -15.72 18.63 -7.49
CA VAL A 94 -14.63 19.57 -7.21
C VAL A 94 -15.11 20.66 -6.25
N ASP A 95 -16.27 21.26 -6.53
CA ASP A 95 -16.82 22.35 -5.71
C ASP A 95 -17.17 21.86 -4.31
N TYR A 96 -17.68 20.64 -4.15
CA TYR A 96 -17.86 19.99 -2.86
C TYR A 96 -16.56 19.97 -2.05
N TYR A 97 -15.45 19.47 -2.61
CA TYR A 97 -14.17 19.44 -1.90
C TYR A 97 -13.61 20.84 -1.58
N LEU A 98 -13.81 21.82 -2.47
CA LEU A 98 -13.37 23.20 -2.22
C LEU A 98 -14.19 23.88 -1.11
N GLN A 99 -15.48 23.56 -0.96
CA GLN A 99 -16.32 24.05 0.13
C GLN A 99 -15.91 23.49 1.50
N LEU A 100 -15.20 22.36 1.54
CA LEU A 100 -14.66 21.77 2.78
C LEU A 100 -13.37 22.47 3.27
N LEU A 101 -12.93 23.57 2.66
CA LEU A 101 -11.74 24.32 3.06
C LEU A 101 -12.10 25.45 4.05
N PRO A 102 -12.04 25.23 5.38
CA PRO A 102 -12.42 26.25 6.35
C PRO A 102 -11.51 27.47 6.23
N GLY A 103 -12.12 28.66 6.16
CA GLY A 103 -11.42 29.93 6.09
C GLY A 103 -10.84 30.29 4.72
N VAL A 104 -11.14 29.53 3.66
CA VAL A 104 -10.72 29.86 2.29
C VAL A 104 -11.94 29.94 1.38
N PRO A 105 -12.26 31.12 0.79
CA PRO A 105 -13.30 31.22 -0.22
C PRO A 105 -13.02 30.28 -1.40
N SER A 106 -14.02 29.50 -1.82
CA SER A 106 -13.87 28.48 -2.87
C SER A 106 -13.30 29.05 -4.17
N GLY A 107 -13.69 30.27 -4.56
CA GLY A 107 -13.16 30.97 -5.72
C GLY A 107 -11.64 31.22 -5.66
N HIS A 108 -11.09 31.56 -4.49
CA HIS A 108 -9.65 31.77 -4.31
C HIS A 108 -8.87 30.45 -4.37
N ALA A 109 -9.45 29.35 -3.88
CA ALA A 109 -8.84 28.03 -4.01
C ALA A 109 -8.90 27.53 -5.46
N ARG A 110 -10.03 27.76 -6.16
CA ARG A 110 -10.24 27.36 -7.57
C ARG A 110 -9.21 27.99 -8.51
N GLN A 111 -8.83 29.25 -8.29
CA GLN A 111 -7.81 29.94 -9.11
C GLN A 111 -6.42 29.31 -9.02
N ARG A 112 -6.12 28.56 -7.95
CA ARG A 112 -4.84 27.89 -7.71
C ARG A 112 -4.91 26.37 -7.97
N LEU A 113 -6.04 25.89 -8.47
CA LEU A 113 -6.28 24.50 -8.82
C LEU A 113 -6.28 24.32 -10.35
N HIS A 114 -5.34 23.53 -10.85
CA HIS A 114 -5.30 23.12 -12.25
C HIS A 114 -5.75 21.67 -12.36
N LEU A 115 -6.94 21.44 -12.94
CA LEU A 115 -7.44 20.11 -13.25
C LEU A 115 -7.08 19.73 -14.69
N LEU A 116 -6.47 18.56 -14.88
CA LEU A 116 -6.09 18.05 -16.19
C LEU A 116 -6.59 16.62 -16.38
N SER A 117 -7.51 16.42 -17.31
CA SER A 117 -7.90 15.09 -17.79
C SER A 117 -7.08 14.71 -19.02
N VAL A 118 -6.59 13.47 -19.09
CA VAL A 118 -5.93 12.92 -20.29
C VAL A 118 -6.90 12.24 -21.27
N TYR A 119 -8.18 12.14 -20.91
CA TYR A 119 -9.27 11.60 -21.74
C TYR A 119 -8.96 10.21 -22.31
N ASP A 120 -8.61 9.27 -21.43
CA ASP A 120 -8.18 7.93 -21.83
C ASP A 120 -8.78 6.87 -20.90
N SER A 121 -9.70 6.07 -21.44
CA SER A 121 -10.41 4.99 -20.76
C SER A 121 -9.70 3.63 -20.84
N SER A 122 -8.51 3.55 -21.45
CA SER A 122 -7.75 2.29 -21.50
C SER A 122 -7.37 1.81 -20.09
N PRO A 123 -7.19 0.48 -19.90
CA PRO A 123 -6.77 -0.11 -18.63
C PRO A 123 -5.27 0.08 -18.36
N LYS A 124 -4.70 1.21 -18.78
CA LYS A 124 -3.31 1.59 -18.47
C LYS A 124 -3.30 2.44 -17.21
N ALA A 125 -2.22 2.35 -16.44
CA ALA A 125 -1.99 3.26 -15.32
C ALA A 125 -1.94 4.72 -15.81
N LEU A 126 -2.48 5.66 -15.01
CA LEU A 126 -2.50 7.09 -15.36
C LEU A 126 -1.11 7.65 -15.66
N THR A 127 -0.09 7.23 -14.89
CA THR A 127 1.28 7.67 -15.15
C THR A 127 1.79 7.21 -16.51
N GLN A 128 1.49 5.98 -16.93
CA GLN A 128 1.82 5.49 -18.27
C GLN A 128 1.11 6.33 -19.35
N LYS A 129 -0.18 6.64 -19.15
CA LYS A 129 -0.94 7.50 -20.06
C LYS A 129 -0.31 8.89 -20.22
N ILE A 130 0.28 9.45 -19.17
CA ILE A 130 0.98 10.74 -19.19
C ILE A 130 2.32 10.62 -19.94
N LEU A 131 3.12 9.61 -19.59
CA LEU A 131 4.45 9.40 -20.18
C LEU A 131 4.42 9.13 -21.69
N GLU A 132 3.37 8.46 -22.18
CA GLU A 132 3.15 8.22 -23.60
C GLU A 132 2.74 9.51 -24.38
N ARG A 133 2.53 10.64 -23.70
CA ARG A 133 1.98 11.88 -24.27
C ARG A 133 2.87 13.11 -23.99
N PRO A 134 3.86 13.42 -24.87
CA PRO A 134 4.75 14.56 -24.69
C PRO A 134 4.03 15.90 -24.47
N ARG A 135 2.92 16.14 -25.18
CA ARG A 135 2.11 17.37 -25.01
C ARG A 135 1.51 17.51 -23.61
N VAL A 136 1.19 16.41 -22.93
CA VAL A 136 0.69 16.42 -21.55
C VAL A 136 1.84 16.76 -20.60
N LEU A 137 3.01 16.14 -20.76
CA LEU A 137 4.22 16.47 -19.99
C LEU A 137 4.60 17.95 -20.13
N ASP A 138 4.58 18.51 -21.35
CA ASP A 138 4.89 19.92 -21.58
C ASP A 138 3.86 20.86 -20.95
N ARG A 139 2.59 20.43 -20.89
CA ARG A 139 1.55 21.19 -20.18
C ARG A 139 1.77 21.16 -18.67
N LEU A 140 2.09 19.99 -18.11
CA LEU A 140 2.40 19.84 -16.69
C LEU A 140 3.61 20.69 -16.30
N ARG A 141 4.70 20.64 -17.06
CA ARG A 141 5.90 21.46 -16.85
C ARG A 141 5.58 22.96 -16.83
N ARG A 142 4.72 23.43 -17.74
CA ARG A 142 4.27 24.84 -17.75
C ARG A 142 3.43 25.20 -16.53
N PHE A 143 2.54 24.33 -16.08
CA PHE A 143 1.75 24.57 -14.87
C PHE A 143 2.59 24.48 -13.59
N ILE A 144 3.64 23.65 -13.56
CA ILE A 144 4.54 23.51 -12.41
C ILE A 144 5.27 24.82 -12.10
N GLY A 145 5.73 25.54 -13.13
CA GLY A 145 6.53 26.75 -12.96
C GLY A 145 7.95 26.41 -12.50
N ASP A 146 8.33 26.81 -11.28
CA ASP A 146 9.66 26.51 -10.72
C ASP A 146 9.70 25.07 -10.14
N PRO A 147 10.41 24.12 -10.79
CA PRO A 147 10.50 22.74 -10.30
C PRO A 147 11.17 22.62 -8.93
N ARG A 148 11.99 23.61 -8.52
CA ARG A 148 12.62 23.63 -7.19
C ARG A 148 11.63 23.92 -6.07
N ARG A 149 10.39 24.28 -6.42
CA ARG A 149 9.29 24.57 -5.49
C ARG A 149 8.12 23.60 -5.66
N ALA A 150 8.36 22.45 -6.30
CA ALA A 150 7.30 21.51 -6.63
C ALA A 150 7.66 20.09 -6.22
N TYR A 151 6.63 19.26 -6.04
CA TYR A 151 6.80 17.83 -5.77
C TYR A 151 5.60 17.03 -6.29
N LEU A 152 5.85 15.79 -6.67
CA LEU A 152 4.87 14.82 -7.16
C LEU A 152 4.31 14.01 -5.99
N THR A 153 2.99 13.82 -5.94
CA THR A 153 2.29 12.92 -5.03
C THR A 153 1.53 11.89 -5.84
N CYS A 154 1.75 10.61 -5.55
CA CYS A 154 1.05 9.50 -6.19
C CYS A 154 0.33 8.63 -5.15
N TYR A 155 -0.63 7.82 -5.60
CA TYR A 155 -1.34 6.87 -4.74
C TYR A 155 -0.40 5.72 -4.30
N ASN A 156 0.23 5.06 -5.27
CA ASN A 156 1.32 4.12 -5.10
C ASN A 156 2.51 4.54 -5.98
N VAL A 157 3.65 3.88 -5.80
CA VAL A 157 4.87 4.17 -6.58
C VAL A 157 5.36 2.89 -7.24
N THR A 158 5.75 3.02 -8.51
CA THR A 158 6.50 2.04 -9.29
C THR A 158 7.57 2.76 -10.12
N GLU A 159 8.24 2.03 -11.00
CA GLU A 159 9.15 2.60 -11.99
C GLU A 159 8.49 3.67 -12.89
N LEU A 160 7.16 3.60 -13.08
CA LEU A 160 6.41 4.61 -13.83
C LEU A 160 6.41 5.96 -13.11
N GLU A 161 6.13 5.97 -11.81
CA GLU A 161 6.12 7.20 -11.00
C GLU A 161 7.53 7.79 -10.82
N GLU A 162 8.56 6.95 -10.75
CA GLU A 162 9.96 7.38 -10.80
C GLU A 162 10.26 8.09 -12.14
N ALA A 163 9.92 7.47 -13.27
CA ALA A 163 10.12 8.06 -14.59
C ALA A 163 9.36 9.38 -14.76
N LEU A 164 8.12 9.47 -14.24
CA LEU A 164 7.35 10.71 -14.27
C LEU A 164 8.00 11.81 -13.43
N ALA A 165 8.53 11.48 -12.25
CA ALA A 165 9.26 12.45 -11.42
C ALA A 165 10.48 13.02 -12.17
N VAL A 166 11.24 12.16 -12.86
CA VAL A 166 12.38 12.55 -13.69
C VAL A 166 11.94 13.43 -14.87
N GLU A 167 10.92 13.02 -15.61
CA GLU A 167 10.38 13.79 -16.74
C GLU A 167 9.86 15.17 -16.30
N LEU A 168 9.19 15.26 -15.15
CA LEU A 168 8.71 16.53 -14.60
C LEU A 168 9.80 17.34 -13.89
N ARG A 169 10.96 16.73 -13.61
CA ARG A 169 12.11 17.31 -12.90
C ARG A 169 11.77 17.78 -11.48
N ILE A 170 10.92 17.03 -10.78
CA ILE A 170 10.49 17.34 -9.42
C ILE A 170 10.62 16.10 -8.53
N PRO A 171 10.91 16.24 -7.23
CA PRO A 171 10.96 15.11 -6.32
C PRO A 171 9.61 14.41 -6.17
N LEU A 172 9.65 13.12 -5.86
CA LEU A 172 8.53 12.26 -5.56
C LEU A 172 8.31 12.16 -4.05
N ASN A 173 7.10 12.55 -3.61
CA ASN A 173 6.57 12.29 -2.28
C ASN A 173 5.97 10.88 -2.19
N GLY A 174 6.83 9.88 -2.29
CA GLY A 174 6.50 8.47 -2.29
C GLY A 174 7.72 7.62 -1.95
N VAL A 175 7.48 6.33 -1.71
CA VAL A 175 8.55 5.37 -1.46
C VAL A 175 9.45 5.23 -2.69
N ASP A 176 10.74 5.05 -2.48
CA ASP A 176 11.66 4.69 -3.56
C ASP A 176 11.26 3.31 -4.16
N PRO A 177 11.14 3.15 -5.49
CA PRO A 177 10.83 1.85 -6.09
C PRO A 177 11.77 0.72 -5.65
N GLU A 178 13.04 1.00 -5.34
CA GLU A 178 14.01 -0.01 -4.84
C GLU A 178 13.67 -0.52 -3.43
N LEU A 179 12.77 0.16 -2.71
CA LEU A 179 12.34 -0.19 -1.35
C LEU A 179 10.95 -0.84 -1.32
N LEU A 180 10.28 -1.02 -2.46
CA LEU A 180 8.93 -1.60 -2.51
C LEU A 180 8.85 -3.02 -1.93
N TRP A 181 9.96 -3.76 -1.96
CA TRP A 181 10.03 -5.09 -1.37
C TRP A 181 9.69 -5.08 0.13
N LEU A 182 9.93 -3.97 0.86
CA LEU A 182 9.56 -3.82 2.28
C LEU A 182 8.04 -3.91 2.52
N GLY A 183 7.23 -3.63 1.50
CA GLY A 183 5.76 -3.73 1.54
C GLY A 183 5.22 -5.07 1.05
N THR A 184 6.08 -5.99 0.60
CA THR A 184 5.64 -7.36 0.29
C THR A 184 5.32 -8.11 1.58
N LYS A 185 4.60 -9.24 1.51
CA LYS A 185 4.35 -10.07 2.71
C LYS A 185 5.65 -10.56 3.36
N THR A 186 6.60 -11.02 2.54
CA THR A 186 7.95 -11.37 3.01
C THR A 186 8.68 -10.18 3.64
N GLY A 187 8.69 -9.02 2.97
CA GLY A 187 9.34 -7.82 3.49
C GLY A 187 8.71 -7.31 4.79
N SER A 188 7.38 -7.34 4.88
CA SER A 188 6.63 -6.95 6.09
C SER A 188 7.07 -7.77 7.29
N ARG A 189 7.13 -9.12 7.15
CA ARG A 189 7.59 -10.02 8.22
C ARG A 189 9.02 -9.70 8.68
N ARG A 190 9.93 -9.45 7.74
CA ARG A 190 11.32 -9.05 8.04
C ARG A 190 11.38 -7.73 8.81
N VAL A 191 10.58 -6.74 8.39
CA VAL A 191 10.48 -5.45 9.09
C VAL A 191 9.88 -5.62 10.49
N PHE A 192 8.85 -6.46 10.67
CA PHE A 192 8.25 -6.72 11.97
C PHE A 192 9.25 -7.38 12.94
N ALA A 193 10.04 -8.35 12.44
CA ALA A 193 11.12 -8.97 13.19
C ALA A 193 12.18 -7.95 13.61
N GLU A 194 12.66 -7.11 12.69
CA GLU A 194 13.62 -6.04 12.99
C GLU A 194 13.05 -5.01 13.99
N ALA A 195 11.74 -4.75 13.93
CA ALA A 195 11.04 -3.85 14.85
C ALA A 195 10.82 -4.44 16.25
N GLY A 196 11.02 -5.75 16.45
CA GLY A 196 10.63 -6.46 17.67
C GLY A 196 9.12 -6.38 17.93
N VAL A 197 8.30 -6.40 16.88
CA VAL A 197 6.84 -6.43 16.96
C VAL A 197 6.36 -7.85 16.73
N ALA A 198 5.33 -8.29 17.46
CA ALA A 198 4.76 -9.62 17.26
C ALA A 198 4.01 -9.71 15.93
N PHE A 199 4.16 -10.83 15.24
CA PHE A 199 3.44 -11.19 14.01
C PHE A 199 3.21 -12.72 14.02
N PRO A 200 2.32 -13.25 13.18
CA PRO A 200 2.02 -14.69 13.19
C PRO A 200 3.25 -15.55 12.85
N ASP A 201 3.41 -16.68 13.55
CA ASP A 201 4.47 -17.63 13.23
C ASP A 201 4.29 -18.20 11.82
N GLY A 202 5.37 -18.59 11.17
CA GLY A 202 5.34 -19.01 9.77
C GLY A 202 6.68 -18.91 9.07
N ALA A 203 6.63 -18.89 7.74
CA ALA A 203 7.79 -18.78 6.88
C ALA A 203 7.53 -17.83 5.71
N GLU A 204 8.60 -17.23 5.21
CA GLU A 204 8.60 -16.30 4.10
C GLU A 204 9.59 -16.69 3.00
N ASP A 205 9.57 -15.96 1.87
CA ASP A 205 10.39 -16.24 0.68
C ASP A 205 10.12 -17.61 0.04
N LEU A 206 8.87 -18.08 0.13
CA LEU A 206 8.44 -19.36 -0.43
C LEU A 206 8.16 -19.19 -1.92
N ARG A 207 8.66 -20.10 -2.77
CA ARG A 207 8.51 -20.01 -4.25
C ARG A 207 7.99 -21.29 -4.90
N SER A 208 7.82 -22.36 -4.14
CA SER A 208 7.39 -23.65 -4.65
C SER A 208 6.43 -24.35 -3.69
N GLU A 209 5.72 -25.36 -4.20
CA GLU A 209 4.91 -26.25 -3.38
C GLU A 209 5.74 -26.96 -2.31
N SER A 210 6.97 -27.37 -2.63
CA SER A 210 7.89 -27.96 -1.65
C SER A 210 8.23 -26.99 -0.51
N ASP A 211 8.38 -25.70 -0.81
CA ASP A 211 8.64 -24.69 0.22
C ASP A 211 7.42 -24.53 1.14
N LEU A 212 6.20 -24.54 0.58
CA LEU A 212 4.95 -24.49 1.37
C LEU A 212 4.84 -25.70 2.30
N LEU A 213 5.09 -26.90 1.78
CA LEU A 213 5.03 -28.14 2.55
C LEU A 213 6.04 -28.13 3.70
N GLY A 214 7.30 -27.80 3.40
CA GLY A 214 8.35 -27.68 4.42
C GLY A 214 8.01 -26.63 5.48
N ALA A 215 7.41 -25.50 5.09
CA ALA A 215 6.95 -24.47 6.02
C ALA A 215 5.81 -24.96 6.92
N LEU A 216 4.82 -25.66 6.37
CA LEU A 216 3.72 -26.24 7.15
C LEU A 216 4.20 -27.34 8.10
N GLU A 217 5.10 -28.23 7.66
CA GLU A 217 5.74 -29.24 8.51
C GLU A 217 6.55 -28.60 9.65
N ALA A 218 7.24 -27.48 9.39
CA ALA A 218 7.94 -26.75 10.43
C ALA A 218 6.96 -26.09 11.42
N LEU A 219 5.85 -25.55 10.92
CA LEU A 219 4.83 -24.88 11.73
C LEU A 219 4.12 -25.87 12.68
N THR A 220 3.72 -27.04 12.18
CA THR A 220 3.02 -28.06 12.98
C THR A 220 3.92 -28.74 14.03
N ARG A 221 5.24 -28.76 13.81
CA ARG A 221 6.20 -29.24 14.83
C ARG A 221 6.39 -28.29 16.01
N ARG A 222 6.07 -27.00 15.85
CA ARG A 222 6.24 -26.00 16.92
C ARG A 222 5.09 -25.98 17.92
N GLY A 223 3.94 -26.55 17.56
CA GLY A 223 2.79 -26.66 18.43
C GLY A 223 1.51 -26.99 17.66
N PRO A 224 0.38 -27.19 18.37
CA PRO A 224 -0.89 -27.47 17.74
C PRO A 224 -1.36 -26.23 16.95
N VAL A 225 -1.35 -26.34 15.63
CA VAL A 225 -1.88 -25.32 14.72
C VAL A 225 -3.00 -25.93 13.91
N ARG A 226 -4.21 -25.38 14.07
CA ARG A 226 -5.41 -25.89 13.40
C ARG A 226 -5.55 -25.39 11.97
N ARG A 227 -5.09 -24.16 11.72
CA ARG A 227 -5.23 -23.48 10.43
C ARG A 227 -4.01 -22.65 10.12
N ALA A 228 -3.66 -22.60 8.84
CA ALA A 228 -2.64 -21.73 8.29
C ALA A 228 -3.20 -20.88 7.14
N VAL A 229 -2.51 -19.81 6.80
CA VAL A 229 -2.81 -18.95 5.66
C VAL A 229 -1.62 -18.93 4.72
N VAL A 230 -1.87 -19.24 3.46
CA VAL A 230 -0.92 -18.97 2.36
C VAL A 230 -1.23 -17.61 1.75
N LYS A 231 -0.20 -16.80 1.50
CA LYS A 231 -0.38 -15.45 0.93
C LYS A 231 0.69 -15.18 -0.12
N LEU A 232 0.32 -14.57 -1.23
CA LEU A 232 1.27 -14.07 -2.23
C LEU A 232 1.89 -12.75 -1.78
N ASN A 233 3.15 -12.51 -2.15
CA ASN A 233 3.89 -11.30 -1.75
C ASN A 233 3.24 -9.98 -2.19
N GLU A 234 2.62 -9.95 -3.37
CA GLU A 234 2.04 -8.75 -3.99
C GLU A 234 0.51 -8.84 -4.14
N GLY A 235 -0.16 -9.64 -3.31
CA GLY A 235 -1.62 -9.72 -3.30
C GLY A 235 -2.27 -8.47 -2.66
N PHE A 236 -3.40 -8.01 -3.21
CA PHE A 236 -4.19 -6.89 -2.67
C PHE A 236 -5.57 -7.36 -2.21
N SER A 237 -6.15 -6.66 -1.22
CA SER A 237 -7.52 -6.88 -0.73
C SER A 237 -7.86 -8.29 -0.26
N GLY A 238 -6.85 -9.10 0.10
CA GLY A 238 -7.03 -10.47 0.57
C GLY A 238 -7.41 -11.49 -0.52
N GLU A 239 -7.48 -11.08 -1.79
CA GLU A 239 -7.94 -11.96 -2.89
C GLU A 239 -6.99 -13.14 -3.16
N GLY A 240 -5.69 -12.97 -2.85
CA GLY A 240 -4.67 -14.01 -2.96
C GLY A 240 -4.39 -14.81 -1.68
N ASN A 241 -5.22 -14.65 -0.63
CA ASN A 241 -5.07 -15.42 0.60
C ASN A 241 -5.82 -16.76 0.48
N GLY A 242 -5.15 -17.84 0.86
CA GLY A 242 -5.72 -19.18 0.95
C GLY A 242 -5.72 -19.67 2.40
N LEU A 243 -6.87 -20.11 2.90
CA LEU A 243 -7.00 -20.73 4.21
C LEU A 243 -6.81 -22.24 4.10
N VAL A 244 -5.81 -22.75 4.79
CA VAL A 244 -5.44 -24.17 4.86
C VAL A 244 -5.91 -24.72 6.20
N ASP A 245 -6.80 -25.71 6.19
CA ASP A 245 -7.10 -26.47 7.41
C ASP A 245 -6.06 -27.57 7.57
N LEU A 246 -5.38 -27.58 8.71
CA LEU A 246 -4.35 -28.57 9.00
C LEU A 246 -4.97 -29.76 9.74
N PRO A 247 -4.46 -30.98 9.50
CA PRO A 247 -4.89 -32.15 10.26
C PRO A 247 -4.52 -31.96 11.74
N ALA A 248 -5.36 -32.50 12.63
CA ALA A 248 -5.17 -32.37 14.08
C ALA A 248 -3.83 -32.95 14.55
N GLU A 249 -3.38 -34.02 13.91
CA GLU A 249 -2.07 -34.62 14.09
C GLU A 249 -1.43 -34.83 12.71
N VAL A 250 -0.16 -34.43 12.56
CA VAL A 250 0.64 -34.69 11.37
C VAL A 250 1.59 -35.85 11.67
N PRO A 251 1.39 -37.04 11.08
CA PRO A 251 2.32 -38.16 11.26
C PRO A 251 3.74 -37.81 10.81
N ALA A 252 4.74 -38.51 11.35
CA ALA A 252 6.11 -38.36 10.85
C ALA A 252 6.29 -39.02 9.48
N GLY A 253 7.21 -38.47 8.67
CA GLY A 253 7.60 -39.05 7.38
C GLY A 253 6.55 -38.88 6.28
N ALA A 254 6.49 -39.83 5.35
CA ALA A 254 5.71 -39.72 4.11
C ALA A 254 4.21 -39.52 4.34
N ALA A 255 3.63 -40.14 5.37
CA ALA A 255 2.21 -39.99 5.68
C ALA A 255 1.84 -38.57 6.12
N GLY A 256 2.71 -37.88 6.87
CA GLY A 256 2.51 -36.46 7.21
C GLY A 256 2.63 -35.55 6.00
N HIS A 257 3.60 -35.84 5.14
CA HIS A 257 3.80 -35.10 3.90
C HIS A 257 2.59 -35.21 2.95
N GLU A 258 2.03 -36.41 2.79
CA GLU A 258 0.78 -36.63 2.03
C GLU A 258 -0.40 -35.87 2.64
N ALA A 259 -0.58 -35.95 3.96
CA ALA A 259 -1.69 -35.25 4.63
C ALA A 259 -1.62 -33.72 4.47
N LEU A 260 -0.43 -33.14 4.52
CA LEU A 260 -0.23 -31.70 4.30
C LEU A 260 -0.38 -31.31 2.83
N THR A 261 -0.02 -32.20 1.90
CA THR A 261 -0.25 -32.02 0.46
C THR A 261 -1.75 -31.98 0.17
N GLU A 262 -2.52 -32.91 0.71
CA GLU A 262 -3.97 -32.91 0.60
C GLU A 262 -4.59 -31.64 1.19
N ALA A 263 -4.12 -31.20 2.37
CA ALA A 263 -4.57 -29.95 2.99
C ALA A 263 -4.33 -28.73 2.09
N LEU A 264 -3.14 -28.62 1.48
CA LEU A 264 -2.83 -27.54 0.54
C LEU A 264 -3.70 -27.57 -0.72
N GLN A 265 -3.93 -28.75 -1.29
CA GLN A 265 -4.80 -28.90 -2.47
C GLN A 265 -6.26 -28.50 -2.17
N ASN A 266 -6.71 -28.72 -0.93
CA ASN A 266 -8.04 -28.35 -0.43
C ASN A 266 -8.11 -26.93 0.18
N THR A 267 -7.13 -26.07 -0.11
CA THR A 267 -7.11 -24.67 0.34
C THR A 267 -8.42 -23.94 -0.05
N ARG A 268 -9.02 -23.25 0.91
CA ARG A 268 -10.17 -22.36 0.67
C ARG A 268 -9.70 -20.97 0.31
N TRP A 269 -10.07 -20.50 -0.88
CA TRP A 269 -9.66 -19.20 -1.38
C TRP A 269 -10.67 -18.10 -1.05
N SER A 270 -10.17 -16.89 -0.78
CA SER A 270 -11.03 -15.71 -0.62
C SER A 270 -11.65 -15.23 -1.93
N ALA A 271 -10.92 -15.35 -3.05
CA ALA A 271 -11.45 -15.02 -4.38
C ALA A 271 -12.04 -16.26 -5.05
N ALA A 272 -13.27 -16.14 -5.59
CA ALA A 272 -14.00 -17.24 -6.22
C ALA A 272 -13.29 -17.87 -7.43
N GLN A 273 -12.42 -17.10 -8.10
CA GLN A 273 -11.72 -17.50 -9.32
C GLN A 273 -10.33 -18.11 -9.03
N GLU A 274 -9.84 -18.02 -7.79
CA GLU A 274 -8.49 -18.47 -7.46
C GLU A 274 -8.48 -19.99 -7.27
N THR A 275 -7.42 -20.64 -7.76
CA THR A 275 -7.28 -22.10 -7.72
C THR A 275 -5.87 -22.46 -7.27
N TYR A 276 -5.71 -23.66 -6.68
CA TYR A 276 -4.40 -24.11 -6.22
C TYR A 276 -3.32 -24.09 -7.32
N PRO A 277 -3.56 -24.58 -8.56
CA PRO A 277 -2.58 -24.48 -9.64
C PRO A 277 -2.26 -23.03 -10.06
N ALA A 278 -3.27 -22.16 -10.09
CA ALA A 278 -3.06 -20.75 -10.42
C ALA A 278 -2.24 -20.05 -9.33
N PHE A 279 -2.50 -20.35 -8.06
CA PHE A 279 -1.73 -19.88 -6.91
C PHE A 279 -0.27 -20.32 -7.00
N LEU A 280 0.02 -21.61 -7.22
CA LEU A 280 1.41 -22.10 -7.32
C LEU A 280 2.19 -21.45 -8.47
N ARG A 281 1.53 -21.25 -9.62
CA ARG A 281 2.12 -20.50 -10.74
C ARG A 281 2.48 -19.07 -10.32
N LYS A 282 1.57 -18.35 -9.66
CA LYS A 282 1.84 -16.99 -9.14
C LYS A 282 2.95 -17.02 -8.08
N LEU A 283 2.92 -17.96 -7.15
CA LEU A 283 3.91 -18.14 -6.09
C LEU A 283 5.32 -18.27 -6.66
N SER A 284 5.52 -19.05 -7.73
CA SER A 284 6.83 -19.17 -8.38
C SER A 284 7.36 -17.84 -8.92
N GLN A 285 6.47 -16.94 -9.34
CA GLN A 285 6.80 -15.66 -9.96
C GLN A 285 7.07 -14.57 -8.93
N MET A 286 6.19 -14.40 -7.92
CA MET A 286 6.27 -13.29 -6.96
C MET A 286 6.72 -13.71 -5.55
N GLY A 287 6.73 -15.01 -5.26
CA GLY A 287 6.96 -15.54 -3.92
C GLY A 287 5.77 -15.33 -2.99
N GLY A 288 5.86 -15.88 -1.79
CA GLY A 288 4.80 -15.79 -0.79
C GLY A 288 5.24 -16.20 0.60
N VAL A 289 4.26 -16.30 1.48
CA VAL A 289 4.43 -16.64 2.89
C VAL A 289 3.38 -17.67 3.29
N VAL A 290 3.73 -18.46 4.31
CA VAL A 290 2.82 -19.30 5.09
C VAL A 290 2.81 -18.74 6.50
N GLU A 291 1.64 -18.56 7.07
CA GLU A 291 1.49 -18.02 8.42
C GLU A 291 0.45 -18.81 9.20
N GLN A 292 0.63 -18.94 10.50
CA GLN A 292 -0.41 -19.41 11.40
C GLN A 292 -1.64 -18.52 11.27
N PHE A 293 -2.82 -19.13 11.14
CA PHE A 293 -4.06 -18.40 11.30
C PHE A 293 -4.30 -18.17 12.79
N ILE A 294 -4.16 -16.92 13.24
CA ILE A 294 -4.38 -16.58 14.66
C ILE A 294 -5.88 -16.68 14.96
N GLU A 295 -6.21 -17.50 15.95
CA GLU A 295 -7.57 -17.68 16.47
C GLU A 295 -7.66 -17.04 17.86
N GLY A 296 -8.86 -16.59 18.23
CA GLY A 296 -9.18 -16.10 19.57
C GLY A 296 -10.67 -15.94 19.73
N THR A 297 -11.15 -15.95 20.97
CA THR A 297 -12.58 -15.75 21.27
C THR A 297 -13.07 -14.39 20.78
N GLU A 298 -12.28 -13.33 20.99
CA GLU A 298 -12.52 -12.02 20.41
C GLU A 298 -11.41 -11.67 19.41
N VAL A 299 -11.79 -11.28 18.20
CA VAL A 299 -10.87 -10.87 17.13
C VAL A 299 -11.22 -9.46 16.64
N ARG A 300 -10.21 -8.62 16.41
CA ARG A 300 -10.34 -7.28 15.79
C ARG A 300 -9.25 -7.07 14.75
N SER A 301 -9.56 -6.31 13.70
CA SER A 301 -8.63 -6.01 12.60
C SER A 301 -8.44 -4.51 12.42
N PRO A 302 -7.71 -3.80 13.30
CA PRO A 302 -7.41 -2.40 13.09
C PRO A 302 -6.22 -2.18 12.17
N SER A 303 -6.13 -0.98 11.63
CA SER A 303 -4.99 -0.51 10.87
C SER A 303 -4.51 0.85 11.38
N VAL A 304 -3.20 1.07 11.31
CA VAL A 304 -2.55 2.34 11.67
C VAL A 304 -1.99 2.97 10.41
N GLN A 305 -2.35 4.23 10.15
CA GLN A 305 -1.80 5.01 9.06
C GLN A 305 -0.61 5.83 9.57
N MET A 306 0.51 5.66 8.88
CA MET A 306 1.79 6.29 9.19
C MET A 306 2.24 7.17 8.02
N ARG A 307 3.18 8.07 8.31
CA ARG A 307 3.89 8.84 7.29
C ARG A 307 5.33 9.05 7.72
N ILE A 308 6.27 8.81 6.82
CA ILE A 308 7.64 9.30 7.00
C ILE A 308 7.82 10.57 6.18
N HIS A 309 8.28 11.62 6.84
CA HIS A 309 8.61 12.88 6.19
C HIS A 309 9.90 12.75 5.36
N PRO A 310 10.10 13.63 4.38
CA PRO A 310 11.35 13.67 3.60
C PRO A 310 12.61 13.86 4.43
N ASP A 311 12.50 14.45 5.63
CA ASP A 311 13.58 14.58 6.62
C ASP A 311 13.84 13.28 7.43
N GLY A 312 13.16 12.18 7.10
CA GLY A 312 13.28 10.89 7.76
C GLY A 312 12.45 10.74 9.04
N LYS A 313 11.66 11.74 9.44
CA LYS A 313 10.85 11.65 10.67
C LYS A 313 9.59 10.81 10.46
N PRO A 314 9.40 9.68 11.18
CA PRO A 314 8.14 8.95 11.18
C PRO A 314 7.09 9.69 12.03
N ILE A 315 5.85 9.71 11.54
CA ILE A 315 4.69 10.33 12.18
C ILE A 315 3.52 9.36 12.10
N LEU A 316 2.81 9.23 13.22
CA LEU A 316 1.54 8.55 13.30
C LEU A 316 0.42 9.50 12.89
N LEU A 317 -0.41 9.12 11.91
CA LEU A 317 -1.49 9.95 11.40
C LEU A 317 -2.84 9.59 12.01
N SER A 318 -3.18 8.30 12.01
CA SER A 318 -4.47 7.81 12.48
C SER A 318 -4.41 6.31 12.77
N SER A 319 -5.42 5.81 13.49
CA SER A 319 -5.68 4.38 13.69
C SER A 319 -7.18 4.16 13.61
N HIS A 320 -7.63 3.09 12.96
CA HIS A 320 -9.05 2.78 12.77
C HIS A 320 -9.29 1.27 12.84
N ASP A 321 -10.52 0.87 13.15
CA ASP A 321 -10.96 -0.52 13.09
C ASP A 321 -11.52 -0.84 11.70
N GLN A 322 -11.03 -1.87 11.04
CA GLN A 322 -11.56 -2.31 9.75
C GLN A 322 -12.88 -3.07 9.95
N ILE A 323 -13.86 -2.77 9.11
CA ILE A 323 -15.12 -3.51 9.01
C ILE A 323 -14.93 -4.49 7.85
N LEU A 324 -14.85 -5.78 8.17
CA LEU A 324 -14.60 -6.84 7.20
C LEU A 324 -15.86 -7.68 6.96
N GLY A 325 -15.98 -8.22 5.74
CA GLY A 325 -17.06 -9.13 5.34
C GLY A 325 -16.65 -10.06 4.21
N GLY A 326 -17.62 -10.46 3.38
CA GLY A 326 -17.42 -11.47 2.33
C GLY A 326 -17.45 -12.91 2.86
N SER A 327 -17.32 -13.90 1.97
CA SER A 327 -17.44 -15.33 2.29
C SER A 327 -16.39 -15.84 3.29
N THR A 328 -15.21 -15.21 3.33
CA THR A 328 -14.12 -15.55 4.25
C THR A 328 -13.97 -14.56 5.40
N GLY A 329 -14.79 -13.50 5.47
CA GLY A 329 -14.67 -12.44 6.48
C GLY A 329 -13.41 -11.58 6.33
N GLN A 330 -12.75 -11.58 5.15
CA GLN A 330 -11.49 -10.88 4.90
C GLN A 330 -11.61 -9.69 3.91
N VAL A 331 -12.80 -9.41 3.39
CA VAL A 331 -13.02 -8.33 2.41
C VAL A 331 -13.27 -7.02 3.14
N TYR A 332 -12.50 -5.97 2.84
CA TYR A 332 -12.67 -4.64 3.44
C TYR A 332 -13.96 -3.97 2.94
N LEU A 333 -14.84 -3.58 3.87
CA LEU A 333 -16.10 -2.87 3.57
C LEU A 333 -16.06 -1.38 3.99
N GLY A 334 -15.22 -1.05 4.96
CA GLY A 334 -15.11 0.30 5.52
C GLY A 334 -14.35 0.28 6.84
N CYS A 335 -14.42 1.38 7.59
CA CYS A 335 -13.78 1.46 8.90
C CYS A 335 -14.56 2.31 9.91
N LYS A 336 -14.22 2.12 11.19
CA LYS A 336 -14.60 3.01 12.28
C LYS A 336 -13.34 3.74 12.78
N PHE A 337 -13.38 5.06 12.73
CA PHE A 337 -12.30 5.93 13.21
C PHE A 337 -12.77 6.74 14.43
N PRO A 338 -11.94 6.86 15.50
CA PRO A 338 -10.67 6.17 15.70
C PRO A 338 -10.85 4.69 16.10
N ALA A 339 -9.74 3.94 16.09
CA ALA A 339 -9.67 2.60 16.68
C ALA A 339 -10.04 2.62 18.17
N ASP A 340 -10.61 1.53 18.65
CA ASP A 340 -11.08 1.35 20.03
C ASP A 340 -10.02 1.68 21.09
N ASP A 341 -10.43 2.42 22.12
CA ASP A 341 -9.58 2.87 23.22
C ASP A 341 -8.89 1.70 23.95
N ALA A 342 -9.51 0.52 24.00
CA ALA A 342 -8.99 -0.65 24.71
C ALA A 342 -7.66 -1.17 24.16
N TYR A 343 -7.34 -0.90 22.89
CA TYR A 343 -6.09 -1.36 22.26
C TYR A 343 -5.40 -0.33 21.37
N ARG A 344 -5.99 0.87 21.19
CA ARG A 344 -5.39 1.92 20.35
C ARG A 344 -3.94 2.22 20.71
N ALA A 345 -3.63 2.39 22.01
CA ALA A 345 -2.26 2.70 22.43
C ALA A 345 -1.26 1.58 22.11
N LEU A 346 -1.70 0.31 22.18
CA LEU A 346 -0.88 -0.87 21.85
C LEU A 346 -0.46 -0.84 20.38
N ILE A 347 -1.42 -0.72 19.46
CA ILE A 347 -1.13 -0.72 18.02
C ILE A 347 -0.35 0.52 17.59
N GLN A 348 -0.61 1.68 18.19
CA GLN A 348 0.11 2.92 17.88
C GLN A 348 1.59 2.84 18.28
N ARG A 349 1.88 2.24 19.44
CA ARG A 349 3.26 2.00 19.89
C ARG A 349 4.01 1.08 18.94
N ASP A 350 3.41 -0.04 18.54
CA ASP A 350 4.07 -1.01 17.67
C ASP A 350 4.21 -0.48 16.23
N ALA A 351 3.23 0.26 15.74
CA ALA A 351 3.32 0.98 14.47
C ALA A 351 4.47 2.00 14.45
N MET A 352 4.75 2.67 15.56
CA MET A 352 5.88 3.60 15.65
C MET A 352 7.23 2.88 15.55
N LYS A 353 7.40 1.71 16.18
CA LYS A 353 8.62 0.89 16.05
C LYS A 353 8.86 0.49 14.59
N ILE A 354 7.81 0.03 13.91
CA ILE A 354 7.84 -0.32 12.48
C ILE A 354 8.19 0.92 11.64
N GLY A 355 7.57 2.06 11.93
CA GLY A 355 7.87 3.32 11.24
C GLY A 355 9.31 3.78 11.41
N GLN A 356 9.93 3.55 12.57
CA GLN A 356 11.35 3.83 12.80
C GLN A 356 12.25 2.92 11.97
N VAL A 357 11.92 1.63 11.83
CA VAL A 357 12.65 0.71 10.94
C VAL A 357 12.58 1.18 9.50
N LEU A 358 11.36 1.41 8.97
CA LEU A 358 11.16 1.87 7.60
C LEU A 358 11.85 3.23 7.32
N ALA A 359 11.89 4.12 8.32
CA ALA A 359 12.61 5.38 8.22
C ALA A 359 14.13 5.17 8.05
N ARG A 360 14.73 4.17 8.72
CA ARG A 360 16.15 3.83 8.53
C ARG A 360 16.46 3.30 7.13
N TYR A 361 15.51 2.59 6.51
CA TYR A 361 15.63 2.19 5.10
C TYR A 361 15.47 3.38 4.14
N GLY A 362 14.97 4.53 4.59
CA GLY A 362 14.73 5.70 3.75
C GLY A 362 13.36 5.72 3.08
N VAL A 363 12.37 4.97 3.60
CA VAL A 363 10.99 5.06 3.13
C VAL A 363 10.46 6.47 3.37
N ILE A 364 9.79 7.05 2.36
CA ILE A 364 9.17 8.38 2.42
C ILE A 364 7.67 8.24 2.11
N SER A 365 6.88 9.17 2.65
CA SER A 365 5.43 9.30 2.44
C SER A 365 4.61 8.29 3.24
N ARG A 366 3.35 8.09 2.82
CA ARG A 366 2.31 7.39 3.58
C ARG A 366 2.41 5.87 3.40
N PHE A 367 2.11 5.16 4.48
CA PHE A 367 1.90 3.72 4.47
C PHE A 367 0.92 3.32 5.57
N GLY A 368 0.27 2.17 5.40
CA GLY A 368 -0.57 1.54 6.42
C GLY A 368 0.14 0.35 7.07
N ILE A 369 -0.22 0.05 8.31
CA ILE A 369 0.17 -1.19 8.99
C ILE A 369 -1.11 -1.83 9.53
N ASP A 370 -1.41 -3.02 9.07
CA ASP A 370 -2.60 -3.76 9.49
C ASP A 370 -2.24 -4.70 10.64
N PHE A 371 -3.12 -4.77 11.63
CA PHE A 371 -2.96 -5.60 12.81
C PHE A 371 -4.15 -6.55 12.93
N LEU A 372 -3.91 -7.70 13.54
CA LEU A 372 -4.92 -8.60 14.06
C LEU A 372 -4.77 -8.63 15.57
N LEU A 373 -5.84 -8.35 16.30
CA LEU A 373 -5.85 -8.44 17.73
C LEU A 373 -6.73 -9.58 18.17
N VAL A 374 -6.24 -10.34 19.13
CA VAL A 374 -6.97 -11.42 19.76
C VAL A 374 -6.97 -11.27 21.28
N ARG A 375 -8.06 -11.71 21.90
CA ARG A 375 -8.23 -11.72 23.34
C ARG A 375 -9.10 -12.90 23.76
N GLU A 376 -8.65 -13.58 24.82
CA GLU A 376 -9.50 -14.51 25.57
C GLU A 376 -10.30 -13.76 26.65
N PRO A 377 -11.48 -14.26 27.05
CA PRO A 377 -12.29 -13.59 28.07
C PRO A 377 -11.49 -13.30 29.33
N GLY A 378 -11.41 -12.02 29.72
CA GLY A 378 -10.68 -11.57 30.92
C GLY A 378 -9.16 -11.39 30.75
N ALA A 379 -8.60 -11.63 29.57
CA ALA A 379 -7.19 -11.38 29.28
C ALA A 379 -6.96 -10.01 28.63
N ASP A 380 -5.69 -9.58 28.51
CA ASP A 380 -5.33 -8.40 27.72
C ASP A 380 -5.34 -8.68 26.21
N TRP A 381 -5.55 -7.64 25.42
CA TRP A 381 -5.41 -7.72 23.96
C TRP A 381 -3.98 -8.03 23.55
N LYS A 382 -3.81 -9.01 22.66
CA LYS A 382 -2.54 -9.31 21.99
C LYS A 382 -2.62 -8.83 20.56
N ALA A 383 -1.63 -8.04 20.11
CA ALA A 383 -1.56 -7.53 18.75
C ALA A 383 -0.53 -8.30 17.93
N HIS A 384 -0.92 -8.65 16.71
CA HIS A 384 -0.06 -9.24 15.70
C HIS A 384 -0.07 -8.34 14.46
N ALA A 385 1.08 -7.84 14.04
CA ALA A 385 1.20 -7.14 12.77
C ALA A 385 1.04 -8.13 11.60
N ILE A 386 0.29 -7.75 10.57
CA ILE A 386 -0.11 -8.62 9.47
C ILE A 386 0.52 -8.21 8.15
N GLU A 387 0.49 -6.92 7.82
CA GLU A 387 1.05 -6.41 6.56
C GLU A 387 1.40 -4.93 6.62
N ILE A 388 2.39 -4.54 5.83
CA ILE A 388 2.77 -3.15 5.57
C ILE A 388 2.31 -2.79 4.17
N ASN A 389 1.58 -1.70 4.07
CA ASN A 389 1.00 -1.20 2.85
C ASN A 389 1.71 0.09 2.41
N LEU A 390 2.75 0.00 1.57
CA LEU A 390 3.56 1.15 1.10
C LEU A 390 2.87 2.00 0.03
N ARG A 391 1.67 2.47 0.34
CA ARG A 391 0.83 3.32 -0.51
C ARG A 391 -0.16 4.10 0.37
N MET A 392 -0.87 5.04 -0.23
CA MET A 392 -1.97 5.69 0.48
C MET A 392 -3.08 4.67 0.78
N GLY A 393 -3.46 4.54 2.06
CA GLY A 393 -4.59 3.74 2.50
C GLY A 393 -5.94 4.38 2.15
N GLY A 394 -7.01 3.59 2.32
CA GLY A 394 -8.39 4.06 2.17
C GLY A 394 -8.90 4.89 3.34
#